data_AF-A0A2V7RDQ8-F1
#
_entry.id   AF-A0A2V7RDQ8-F1
#
_cell.length_a   1.000
_cell.length_b   1.000
_cell.length_c   1.000
_cell.angle_alpha   90.00
_cell.angle_beta   90.00
_cell.angle_gamma   90.00
#
_symmetry.space_group_name_H-M   'P 1'
#
loop_
_entity.id
_entity.type
_entity.pdbx_description
1 polymer ?
#
loop_
_entity_poly.entity_id
_entity_poly.type
_entity_poly.pdbx_seq_one_letter_code
_entity_poly.pdbx_strand_id
1 'polypeptide(L)' 'DSVPANIVEGCGASTKKEFARFLEMSIKSANEAEYHLLSARDKLLISPNDWQRYTAETIEVRKMIYGYRKKLLQGDDEAE' A
#
# COMPACT_ATOMS: atom_id res chain seq x y z
N ASP A 1 -5.94 7.17 -5.31
CA ASP A 1 -7.19 7.24 -4.50
C ASP A 1 -7.44 6.02 -3.62
N SER A 2 -7.38 4.79 -4.13
CA SER A 2 -7.71 3.59 -3.32
C SER A 2 -6.76 3.33 -2.14
N VAL A 3 -5.46 3.59 -2.28
CA VAL A 3 -4.47 3.41 -1.19
C VAL A 3 -4.85 4.25 0.06
N PRO A 4 -4.97 5.59 -0.01
CA PRO A 4 -5.37 6.37 1.14
C PRO A 4 -6.81 6.10 1.58
N ALA A 5 -7.74 5.80 0.66
CA ALA A 5 -9.12 5.48 1.01
C ALA A 5 -9.22 4.22 1.90
N ASN A 6 -8.52 3.14 1.53
CA ASN A 6 -8.46 1.93 2.32
C ASN A 6 -7.84 2.17 3.71
N ILE A 7 -6.81 3.03 3.81
CA ILE A 7 -6.23 3.41 5.12
C ILE A 7 -7.26 4.12 5.99
N VAL A 8 -7.96 5.12 5.43
CA VAL A 8 -8.98 5.90 6.17
C VAL A 8 -10.14 5.02 6.61
N GLU A 9 -10.62 4.12 5.74
CA GLU A 9 -11.67 3.17 6.09
C GLU A 9 -11.21 2.22 7.21
N GLY A 10 -9.97 1.74 7.12
CA GLY A 10 -9.35 0.91 8.15
C GLY A 10 -9.17 1.59 9.50
N CYS A 11 -8.98 2.91 9.55
CA CYS A 11 -8.93 3.66 10.81
C CYS A 11 -10.24 3.58 11.61
N GLY A 12 -11.37 3.27 10.96
CA GLY A 12 -12.66 3.03 11.61
C GLY A 12 -12.87 1.59 12.10
N ALA A 13 -11.89 0.69 11.89
CA ALA A 13 -12.00 -0.72 12.26
C ALA A 13 -12.10 -0.92 13.77
N SER A 14 -12.88 -1.92 14.19
CA SER A 14 -13.08 -2.22 15.62
C SER A 14 -11.92 -3.01 16.24
N THR A 15 -11.04 -3.57 15.41
CA THR A 15 -9.90 -4.39 15.87
C THR A 15 -8.64 -4.11 15.05
N LYS A 16 -7.47 -4.36 15.64
CA LYS A 16 -6.17 -4.30 14.93
C LYS A 16 -6.14 -5.26 13.73
N LYS A 17 -6.70 -6.46 13.87
CA LYS A 17 -6.79 -7.47 12.80
C LYS A 17 -7.61 -6.97 11.61
N GLU A 18 -8.74 -6.33 11.89
CA GLU A 18 -9.57 -5.71 10.84
C GLU A 18 -8.85 -4.53 10.19
N PHE A 19 -8.19 -3.65 10.96
CA PHE A 19 -7.39 -2.58 10.38
C PHE A 19 -6.27 -3.13 9.48
N ALA A 20 -5.57 -4.18 9.92
CA ALA A 20 -4.55 -4.86 9.13
C ALA A 20 -5.08 -5.44 7.81
N ARG A 21 -6.38 -5.79 7.72
CA ARG A 21 -7.03 -6.21 6.47
C ARG A 21 -7.21 -5.05 5.50
N PHE A 22 -7.55 -3.86 5.99
CA PHE A 22 -7.61 -2.64 5.17
C PHE A 22 -6.22 -2.17 4.69
N LEU A 23 -5.21 -2.30 5.54
CA LEU A 23 -3.82 -2.05 5.12
C LEU A 23 -3.36 -3.06 4.06
N GLU A 24 -3.79 -4.33 4.14
CA GLU A 24 -3.55 -5.32 3.09
C GLU A 24 -4.19 -4.91 1.75
N MET A 25 -5.42 -4.38 1.78
CA MET A 25 -6.07 -3.84 0.57
C MET A 25 -5.29 -2.66 -0.01
N SER A 26 -4.77 -1.79 0.84
CA SER A 26 -3.89 -0.67 0.44
C SER A 26 -2.62 -1.16 -0.26
N ILE A 27 -1.98 -2.22 0.26
CA ILE A 27 -0.79 -2.85 -0.35
C ILE A 27 -1.13 -3.42 -1.73
N LYS A 28 -2.28 -4.08 -1.88
CA LYS A 28 -2.74 -4.63 -3.17
C LYS A 28 -2.98 -3.52 -4.20
N SER A 29 -3.64 -2.43 -3.81
CA SER A 29 -3.83 -1.27 -4.69
C SER A 29 -2.50 -0.60 -5.08
N ALA A 30 -1.50 -0.59 -4.19
CA ALA A 30 -0.17 -0.10 -4.55
C ALA A 30 0.52 -0.99 -5.61
N ASN A 31 0.38 -2.32 -5.52
CA ASN A 31 0.87 -3.24 -6.55
C ASN A 31 0.17 -3.01 -7.90
N GLU A 32 -1.14 -2.75 -7.90
CA GLU A 32 -1.89 -2.40 -9.12
C GLU A 32 -1.37 -1.09 -9.75
N ALA A 33 -1.07 -0.08 -8.93
CA ALA A 33 -0.47 1.16 -9.40
C ALA A 33 0.92 0.94 -10.02
N GLU A 34 1.78 0.12 -9.40
CA GLU A 34 3.08 -0.26 -9.96
C GLU A 34 2.94 -0.95 -11.33
N TYR A 35 1.97 -1.86 -11.47
CA TYR A 35 1.68 -2.50 -12.75
C TYR A 35 1.22 -1.49 -13.81
N HIS A 36 0.33 -0.56 -13.46
CA HIS A 36 -0.12 0.48 -14.39
C HIS A 36 0.99 1.44 -14.80
N LEU A 37 1.88 1.81 -13.88
CA LEU A 37 3.08 2.61 -14.19
C LEU A 37 3.99 1.89 -15.19
N LEU A 38 4.23 0.59 -14.98
CA LEU A 38 5.00 -0.23 -15.93
C LEU A 38 4.31 -0.28 -17.30
N SER A 39 3.00 -0.53 -17.34
CA SER A 39 2.23 -0.57 -18.59
C SER A 39 2.22 0.78 -19.30
N ALA A 40 2.14 1.89 -18.57
CA ALA A 40 2.17 3.24 -19.13
C ALA A 40 3.53 3.55 -19.77
N ARG A 41 4.63 3.13 -19.13
CA ARG A 41 5.98 3.23 -19.71
C ARG A 41 6.08 2.46 -21.01
N ASP A 42 5.63 1.20 -21.02
CA ASP A 42 5.74 0.31 -22.20
C ASP A 42 4.92 0.83 -23.40
N LYS A 43 3.84 1.56 -23.13
CA LYS A 43 3.00 2.22 -24.13
C LYS A 43 3.49 3.64 -24.48
N LEU A 44 4.64 4.06 -23.95
CA LEU A 44 5.22 5.39 -24.16
C LEU A 44 4.29 6.55 -23.72
N LEU A 45 3.42 6.30 -22.75
CA LEU A 45 2.50 7.31 -22.20
C LEU A 45 3.15 8.19 -21.13
N ILE A 46 4.26 7.73 -20.54
CA ILE A 46 5.07 8.44 -19.55
C ILE A 46 6.56 8.27 -19.88
N SER A 47 7.39 9.23 -19.45
CA SER A 47 8.83 9.13 -19.65
C SER A 47 9.46 8.06 -18.76
N PRO A 48 10.63 7.49 -19.12
CA PRO A 48 11.35 6.57 -18.25
C PRO A 48 11.70 7.17 -16.88
N ASN A 49 11.99 8.48 -16.84
CA ASN A 49 12.31 9.20 -15.61
C ASN A 49 11.08 9.33 -14.70
N ASP A 50 9.93 9.67 -15.26
CA ASP A 50 8.67 9.76 -14.51
C ASP A 50 8.23 8.39 -14.01
N TRP A 51 8.32 7.36 -14.86
CA TRP A 51 8.07 5.98 -14.47
C TRP A 51 8.93 5.57 -13.29
N GLN A 52 10.25 5.81 -13.35
CA GLN A 52 11.17 5.46 -12.28
C GLN A 52 10.85 6.21 -10.98
N ARG A 53 10.59 7.52 -11.07
CA ARG A 53 10.22 8.36 -9.93
C ARG A 53 8.94 7.86 -9.27
N TYR A 54 7.85 7.76 -10.01
CA TYR A 54 6.54 7.38 -9.46
C TYR A 54 6.52 5.93 -8.95
N THR A 55 7.27 5.04 -9.59
CA THR A 55 7.42 3.66 -9.10
C THR A 55 8.17 3.63 -7.77
N ALA A 56 9.26 4.40 -7.64
CA ALA A 56 10.00 4.51 -6.38
C ALA A 56 9.14 5.08 -5.24
N GLU A 57 8.40 6.17 -5.50
CA GLU A 57 7.47 6.77 -4.54
C GLU A 57 6.36 5.77 -4.13
N THR A 58 5.80 5.02 -5.09
CA THR A 58 4.76 3.99 -4.81
C THR A 58 5.32 2.85 -3.95
N ILE A 59 6.53 2.38 -4.25
CA ILE A 59 7.20 1.32 -3.47
C ILE A 59 7.49 1.80 -2.04
N GLU A 60 7.91 3.05 -1.86
CA GLU A 60 8.16 3.63 -0.54
C GLU A 60 6.89 3.62 0.31
N VAL A 61 5.76 4.09 -0.24
CA VAL A 61 4.46 4.06 0.44
C VAL A 61 4.05 2.63 0.77
N ARG A 62 4.18 1.68 -0.17
CA ARG A 62 3.87 0.26 0.07
C ARG A 62 4.70 -0.34 1.21
N LYS A 63 6.00 -0.01 1.29
CA LYS A 63 6.88 -0.47 2.38
C LYS A 63 6.46 0.08 3.74
N MET A 64 6.09 1.37 3.81
CA MET A 64 5.58 1.98 5.05
C MET A 64 4.31 1.26 5.55
N ILE A 65 3.35 1.03 4.64
CA ILE A 65 2.10 0.33 4.96
C ILE A 65 2.38 -1.11 5.40
N TYR A 66 3.26 -1.82 4.70
CA TYR A 66 3.64 -3.19 5.05
C TYR A 66 4.27 -3.27 6.45
N GLY A 67 5.21 -2.37 6.76
CA GLY A 67 5.84 -2.30 8.08
C GLY A 67 4.83 -2.03 9.20
N TYR A 68 3.92 -1.09 8.97
CA TYR A 68 2.87 -0.76 9.94
C TYR A 68 1.88 -1.90 10.14
N ARG A 69 1.43 -2.55 9.05
CA ARG A 69 0.58 -3.75 9.10
C ARG A 69 1.23 -4.87 9.90
N LYS A 70 2.52 -5.15 9.66
CA LYS A 70 3.28 -6.15 10.41
C LYS A 70 3.29 -5.83 11.91
N LYS A 71 3.55 -4.58 12.28
CA LYS A 71 3.54 -4.12 13.68
C LYS A 71 2.16 -4.32 14.34
N LEU A 72 1.07 -4.03 13.62
CA LEU A 72 -0.29 -4.22 14.16
C LEU A 72 -0.60 -5.68 14.47
N LEU A 73 -0.12 -6.61 13.63
CA LEU A 73 -0.34 -8.05 13.80
C LEU A 73 0.57 -8.71 14.85
N GLN A 74 1.71 -8.10 15.18
CA GLN A 74 2.61 -8.62 16.22
C GLN A 74 2.13 -8.27 17.64
N GLY A 75 1.31 -7.22 17.79
CA GLY A 75 0.85 -6.73 19.09
C GLY A 75 -0.34 -7.48 19.71
N ASP A 76 -0.60 -8.72 19.28
CA ASP A 76 -1.65 -9.60 19.81
C ASP A 76 -1.06 -10.80 20.60
N ASP A 77 0.26 -11.05 20.54
CA ASP A 77 0.93 -12.18 21.23
C ASP A 77 1.48 -11.82 22.64
N GLU A 78 1.46 -10.55 23.04
CA GLU A 78 1.99 -10.08 24.34
C GLU A 78 0.90 -9.84 25.41
N ALA A 79 -0.33 -10.29 25.16
CA ALA A 79 -1.50 -10.05 26.03
C ALA A 79 -2.03 -11.33 26.72
N GLU A 80 -1.18 -12.34 26.95
CA GLU A 80 -1.48 -13.54 27.75
C GLU A 80 -0.45 -13.79 28.85
#